data_AF-A0A839NDB0-F1
#
_entry.id   AF-A0A839NDB0-F1
#
_cell.length_a   1.000
_cell.length_b   1.000
_cell.length_c   1.000
_cell.angle_alpha   90.00
_cell.angle_beta   90.00
_cell.angle_gamma   90.00
#
_symmetry.space_group_name_H-M   'P 1'
#
loop_
_entity.id
_entity.type
_entity.pdbx_description
1 polymer ?
#
loop_
_entity_poly.entity_id
_entity_poly.type
_entity_poly.pdbx_seq_one_letter_code
_entity_poly.pdbx_strand_id
1 'polypeptide(L)'
;MQTTGGYLHQFWHKAPMRRGQTYDLAFRVVNPDPTNDPYWLHEESLAFHEPTRFATFEVVFLGEVPAITWAFSGLTALERPGPPTRDTTLEVTARGTTAAQFRDIYGGLYCGVAWEW
;
A
#
# COMPACT_ATOMS: atom_id res chain seq x y z
N MET A 1 -9.55 -5.17 10.55
CA MET A 1 -9.48 -6.51 11.19
C MET A 1 -8.02 -6.88 11.34
N GLN A 2 -7.59 -7.26 12.54
CA GLN A 2 -6.22 -7.78 12.74
C GLN A 2 -6.14 -9.21 12.20
N THR A 3 -5.07 -9.50 11.48
CA THR A 3 -4.77 -10.81 10.88
C THR A 3 -3.43 -11.31 11.45
N THR A 4 -3.09 -12.58 11.22
CA THR A 4 -1.86 -13.22 11.74
C THR A 4 -0.55 -12.55 11.28
N GLY A 5 -0.58 -11.61 10.32
CA GLY A 5 0.61 -10.90 9.85
C GLY A 5 0.35 -9.48 9.35
N GLY A 6 -0.67 -8.80 9.88
CA GLY A 6 -1.00 -7.43 9.48
C GLY A 6 -2.43 -7.02 9.78
N TYR A 7 -2.86 -5.89 9.22
CA TYR A 7 -4.23 -5.38 9.37
C TYR A 7 -4.92 -5.34 8.01
N LEU A 8 -6.10 -5.95 7.93
CA LEU A 8 -6.98 -5.83 6.77
C LEU A 8 -8.02 -4.74 7.02
N HIS A 9 -8.02 -3.71 6.18
CA HIS A 9 -9.07 -2.70 6.15
C HIS A 9 -9.97 -2.95 4.95
N GLN A 10 -11.26 -3.17 5.22
CA GLN A 10 -12.28 -3.22 4.17
C GLN A 10 -12.92 -1.85 4.07
N PHE A 11 -12.90 -1.30 2.86
CA PHE A 11 -13.47 0.01 2.58
C PHE A 11 -14.76 -0.14 1.78
N TRP A 12 -15.81 0.46 2.32
CA TRP A 12 -17.13 0.46 1.71
C TRP A 12 -17.51 1.91 1.41
N HIS A 13 -17.73 2.21 0.13
CA HIS A 13 -18.34 3.49 -0.23
C HIS A 13 -19.82 3.47 0.19
N LYS A 14 -20.34 4.59 0.72
CA LYS A 14 -21.73 4.68 1.26
C LYS A 14 -22.80 4.34 0.23
N ALA A 15 -22.49 4.50 -1.05
CA ALA A 15 -23.33 4.12 -2.18
C ALA A 15 -22.54 3.22 -3.13
N PRO A 16 -23.19 2.39 -3.97
CA PRO A 16 -22.48 1.63 -4.99
C PRO A 16 -21.57 2.53 -5.83
N MET A 17 -20.31 2.11 -6.00
CA MET A 17 -19.38 2.79 -6.89
C MET A 17 -19.90 2.75 -8.33
N ARG A 18 -19.79 3.88 -9.03
CA ARG A 18 -20.29 4.06 -10.39
C ARG A 18 -19.14 4.00 -11.37
N ARG A 19 -19.36 3.29 -12.48
CA ARG A 19 -18.40 3.19 -13.58
C ARG A 19 -18.00 4.58 -14.08
N GLY A 20 -16.70 4.79 -14.29
CA GLY A 20 -16.16 6.05 -14.81
C GLY A 20 -16.05 7.18 -13.78
N GLN A 21 -16.31 6.92 -12.50
CA GLN A 21 -16.07 7.87 -11.41
C GLN A 21 -14.72 7.61 -10.73
N THR A 22 -14.16 8.65 -10.11
CA THR A 22 -12.97 8.57 -9.27
C THR A 22 -13.38 8.61 -7.80
N TYR A 23 -12.70 7.84 -6.97
CA TYR A 23 -12.96 7.75 -5.54
C TYR A 23 -11.65 7.88 -4.79
N ASP A 24 -11.59 8.84 -3.86
CA ASP A 24 -10.46 8.98 -2.96
C ASP A 24 -10.65 8.06 -1.76
N LEU A 25 -9.64 7.25 -1.50
CA LEU A 25 -9.58 6.39 -0.34
C LEU A 25 -8.35 6.73 0.48
N ALA A 26 -8.58 7.20 1.70
CA ALA A 26 -7.53 7.53 2.64
C ALA A 26 -7.79 6.84 3.98
N PHE A 27 -6.75 6.25 4.55
CA PHE A 27 -6.80 5.65 5.87
C PHE A 27 -5.48 5.88 6.59
N ARG A 28 -5.51 5.79 7.92
CA ARG A 28 -4.33 5.88 8.76
C ARG A 28 -4.24 4.61 9.60
N VAL A 29 -3.14 3.87 9.44
CA VAL A 29 -2.79 2.76 10.32
C VAL A 29 -1.86 3.31 11.40
N VAL A 30 -2.14 2.99 12.65
CA VAL A 30 -1.30 3.36 13.80
C VAL A 30 -1.07 2.09 14.59
N ASN A 31 0.20 1.77 14.87
CA ASN A 31 0.51 0.70 15.81
C ASN A 31 -0.05 1.09 17.20
N PRO A 32 -1.02 0.33 17.76
CA PRO A 32 -1.68 0.70 19.00
C PRO A 32 -0.78 0.53 20.23
N ASP A 33 0.32 -0.24 20.15
CA ASP A 33 1.29 -0.41 21.24
C ASP A 33 2.73 -0.36 20.70
N PRO A 34 3.25 0.82 20.35
CA PRO A 34 4.61 0.95 19.83
C PRO A 34 5.70 0.62 20.85
N THR A 35 5.34 0.45 22.14
CA THR A 35 6.31 0.16 23.21
C THR A 35 6.58 -1.34 23.33
N ASN A 36 5.53 -2.17 23.21
CA ASN A 36 5.63 -3.61 23.39
C ASN A 36 5.44 -4.40 22.09
N ASP A 37 4.92 -3.76 21.04
CA ASP A 37 4.75 -4.35 19.72
C ASP A 37 5.72 -3.69 18.73
N PRO A 38 6.90 -4.29 18.47
CA PRO A 38 7.86 -3.76 17.53
C PRO A 38 7.50 -4.07 16.07
N TYR A 39 6.31 -4.59 15.73
CA TYR A 39 5.94 -4.88 14.34
C TYR A 39 5.87 -3.59 13.55
N TRP A 40 7.00 -3.26 12.93
CA TRP A 40 7.07 -2.23 11.93
C TRP A 40 6.31 -2.72 10.70
N LEU A 41 5.42 -1.89 10.19
CA LEU A 41 4.80 -2.14 8.89
C LEU A 41 5.92 -2.19 7.85
N HIS A 42 5.80 -3.08 6.86
CA HIS A 42 6.77 -3.21 5.76
C HIS A 42 6.13 -2.98 4.39
N GLU A 43 4.80 -2.86 4.35
CA GLU A 43 4.07 -2.64 3.11
C GLU A 43 2.70 -1.99 3.38
N GLU A 44 2.19 -1.34 2.36
CA GLU A 44 0.81 -0.90 2.22
C GLU A 44 0.35 -1.29 0.82
N SER A 45 -0.79 -1.99 0.72
CA SER A 45 -1.27 -2.53 -0.55
C SER A 45 -2.76 -2.83 -0.56
N LEU A 46 -3.31 -2.90 -1.78
CA LEU A 46 -4.70 -3.26 -2.02
C LEU A 46 -4.83 -4.10 -3.30
N ALA A 47 -5.81 -4.99 -3.30
CA ALA A 47 -6.24 -5.71 -4.49
C ALA A 47 -7.49 -5.08 -5.11
N PHE A 48 -7.51 -4.96 -6.44
CA PHE A 48 -8.66 -4.48 -7.20
C PHE A 48 -9.27 -5.63 -8.01
N HIS A 49 -10.52 -5.98 -7.71
CA HIS A 49 -11.25 -7.01 -8.45
C HIS A 49 -11.85 -6.46 -9.75
N GLU A 50 -12.38 -5.24 -9.71
CA GLU A 50 -12.85 -4.52 -10.89
C GLU A 50 -11.68 -3.81 -11.60
N PRO A 51 -11.75 -3.60 -12.92
CA PRO A 51 -10.74 -2.86 -13.66
C PRO A 51 -10.55 -1.43 -13.14
N THR A 52 -9.37 -1.17 -12.58
CA THR A 52 -8.93 0.14 -12.10
C THR A 52 -7.90 0.69 -13.06
N ARG A 53 -8.31 1.70 -13.84
CA ARG A 53 -7.46 2.31 -14.87
C ARG A 53 -6.23 3.00 -14.29
N PHE A 54 -6.40 3.68 -13.16
CA PHE A 54 -5.33 4.38 -12.45
C PHE A 54 -5.50 4.18 -10.95
N ALA A 55 -4.41 3.86 -10.26
CA ALA A 55 -4.34 3.82 -8.81
C ALA A 55 -3.05 4.51 -8.34
N THR A 56 -3.15 5.30 -7.28
CA THR A 56 -1.99 5.92 -6.64
C THR A 56 -1.99 5.51 -5.17
N PHE A 57 -0.85 5.02 -4.72
CA PHE A 57 -0.58 4.75 -3.32
C PHE A 57 0.41 5.80 -2.82
N GLU A 58 0.07 6.49 -1.75
CA GLU A 58 0.91 7.50 -1.12
C GLU A 58 1.16 7.11 0.33
N VAL A 59 2.43 6.99 0.70
CA VAL A 59 2.86 6.63 2.05
C VAL A 59 3.62 7.81 2.65
N VAL A 60 3.24 8.18 3.88
CA VAL A 60 3.90 9.23 4.66
C VAL A 60 4.50 8.60 5.91
N PHE A 61 5.83 8.56 5.98
CA PHE A 61 6.59 8.11 7.14
C PHE A 61 6.67 9.23 8.18
N LEU A 62 6.25 8.94 9.40
CA LEU A 62 6.31 9.88 10.52
C LEU A 62 7.54 9.56 11.38
N GLY A 63 8.56 10.41 11.29
CA GLY A 63 9.81 10.24 12.04
C GLY A 63 10.89 9.57 11.21
N GLU A 64 11.25 8.33 11.59
CA GLU A 64 12.24 7.55 10.87
C GLU A 64 11.76 7.24 9.44
N VAL A 65 12.69 7.31 8.49
CA VAL A 65 12.45 7.04 7.07
C VAL A 65 13.19 5.76 6.71
N PRO A 66 12.54 4.79 6.04
CA PRO A 66 13.16 3.52 5.68
C PRO A 66 14.37 3.69 4.75
N ALA A 67 15.34 2.78 4.87
CA ALA A 67 16.51 2.72 4.00
C ALA A 67 16.15 2.58 2.52
N ILE A 68 15.08 1.84 2.20
CA ILE A 68 14.63 1.66 0.81
C ILE A 68 13.10 1.49 0.73
N THR A 69 12.51 2.07 -0.31
CA THR A 69 11.08 1.91 -0.65
C THR A 69 10.94 1.48 -2.11
N TRP A 70 9.92 0.68 -2.42
CA TRP A 70 9.67 0.25 -3.79
C TRP A 70 8.20 -0.07 -4.07
N ALA A 71 7.81 0.06 -5.34
CA ALA A 71 6.51 -0.36 -5.82
C ALA A 71 6.49 -1.85 -6.14
N PHE A 72 5.33 -2.49 -5.97
CA PHE A 72 5.10 -3.86 -6.44
C PHE A 72 3.69 -4.02 -6.99
N SER A 73 3.48 -5.02 -7.83
CA SER A 73 2.16 -5.33 -8.39
C SER A 73 2.08 -6.79 -8.83
N GLY A 74 0.85 -7.33 -8.89
CA GLY A 74 0.58 -8.64 -9.47
C GLY A 74 0.72 -9.81 -8.48
N LEU A 75 0.72 -9.52 -7.18
CA LEU A 75 0.87 -10.53 -6.14
C LEU A 75 -0.48 -11.10 -5.71
N THR A 76 -0.53 -12.41 -5.47
CA THR A 76 -1.65 -13.03 -4.76
C THR A 76 -1.58 -12.71 -3.27
N ALA A 77 -2.67 -12.98 -2.53
CA ALA A 77 -2.72 -12.77 -1.08
C ALA A 77 -1.71 -13.63 -0.27
N LEU A 78 -1.07 -14.63 -0.90
CA LEU A 78 -0.09 -15.51 -0.27
C LEU A 78 1.36 -15.07 -0.54
N GLU A 79 1.56 -14.16 -1.48
CA GLU A 79 2.87 -13.68 -1.89
C GLU A 79 3.23 -12.40 -1.14
N ARG A 80 4.52 -12.18 -0.97
CA ARG A 80 5.08 -10.94 -0.39
C ARG A 80 5.93 -10.22 -1.42
N PRO A 81 6.05 -8.89 -1.35
CA PRO A 81 6.93 -8.13 -2.19
C PRO A 81 8.35 -8.69 -2.12
N GLY A 82 8.90 -9.04 -3.29
CA GLY A 82 10.30 -9.39 -3.41
C GLY A 82 11.19 -8.15 -3.21
N PRO A 83 12.53 -8.35 -3.23
CA PRO A 83 13.48 -7.25 -3.10
C PRO A 83 13.32 -6.22 -4.23
N PRO A 84 13.66 -4.95 -3.97
CA PRO A 84 13.58 -3.88 -4.96
C PRO A 84 14.52 -4.12 -6.14
N THR A 85 14.09 -3.65 -7.32
CA THR A 85 14.91 -3.52 -8.52
C THR A 85 15.07 -2.05 -8.85
N ARG A 86 15.99 -1.71 -9.76
CA ARG A 86 16.19 -0.31 -10.19
C ARG A 86 14.91 0.36 -10.71
N ASP A 87 14.03 -0.42 -11.34
CA ASP A 87 12.81 0.10 -11.96
C ASP A 87 11.64 0.20 -10.97
N THR A 88 11.75 -0.46 -9.82
CA THR A 88 10.70 -0.46 -8.78
C THR A 88 11.03 0.40 -7.59
N THR A 89 12.31 0.75 -7.37
CA THR A 89 12.73 1.65 -6.28
C THR A 89 12.03 3.00 -6.40
N LEU A 90 11.53 3.47 -5.26
CA LEU A 90 10.89 4.77 -5.10
C LEU A 90 11.77 5.65 -4.21
N GLU A 91 11.89 6.92 -4.57
CA GLU A 91 12.55 7.92 -3.74
C GLU A 91 11.60 8.42 -2.66
N VAL A 92 12.09 8.49 -1.41
CA VAL A 92 11.39 9.20 -0.34
C VAL A 92 11.79 10.67 -0.39
N THR A 93 10.79 11.54 -0.52
CA THR A 93 10.99 12.99 -0.52
C THR A 93 11.52 13.48 0.83
N ALA A 94 12.07 14.69 0.87
CA ALA A 94 12.54 15.33 2.11
C ALA A 94 11.45 15.49 3.20
N ARG A 95 10.17 15.31 2.87
CA ARG A 95 9.04 15.34 3.81
C ARG A 95 8.64 13.95 4.34
N GLY A 96 9.38 12.91 4.00
CA GLY A 96 9.05 11.53 4.38
C GLY A 96 7.94 10.91 3.55
N THR A 97 7.66 11.43 2.35
CA THR A 97 6.59 10.93 1.47
C THR A 97 7.15 10.16 0.29
N THR A 98 6.54 9.02 -0.04
CA THR A 98 6.78 8.27 -1.28
C THR A 98 5.45 7.91 -1.93
N ALA A 99 5.43 7.75 -3.25
CA ALA A 99 4.21 7.39 -3.96
C ALA A 99 4.48 6.45 -5.15
N ALA A 100 3.57 5.51 -5.36
CA ALA A 100 3.56 4.62 -6.51
C ALA A 100 2.31 4.82 -7.34
N GLN A 101 2.47 4.88 -8.67
CA GLN A 101 1.37 4.97 -9.61
C GLN A 101 1.27 3.70 -10.42
N PHE A 102 0.05 3.18 -10.53
CA PHE A 102 -0.26 1.98 -11.27
C PHE A 102 -1.29 2.27 -12.36
N ARG A 103 -1.23 1.48 -13.43
CA ARG A 103 -2.16 1.55 -14.55
C ARG A 103 -2.73 0.18 -14.82
N ASP A 104 -4.01 0.16 -15.19
CA ASP A 104 -4.73 -1.04 -15.62
C ASP A 104 -4.56 -2.21 -14.64
N ILE A 105 -4.85 -1.98 -13.36
CA ILE A 105 -4.84 -3.01 -12.30
C ILE A 105 -6.21 -3.69 -12.25
N TYR A 106 -6.20 -5.03 -12.19
CA TYR A 106 -7.41 -5.86 -12.11
C TYR A 106 -7.07 -7.28 -11.64
N GLY A 107 -8.10 -8.13 -11.53
CA GLY A 107 -7.93 -9.57 -11.31
C GLY A 107 -7.76 -9.98 -9.86
N GLY A 108 -7.98 -9.06 -8.90
CA GLY A 108 -7.84 -9.35 -7.48
C GLY A 108 -6.39 -9.56 -7.03
N LEU A 109 -5.43 -9.08 -7.83
CA LEU A 109 -4.01 -9.08 -7.48
C LEU A 109 -3.65 -7.80 -6.72
N TYR A 110 -2.76 -7.94 -5.74
CA TYR A 110 -2.27 -6.86 -4.91
C TYR A 110 -1.22 -6.03 -5.64
N CYS A 111 -1.30 -4.73 -5.40
CA CYS A 111 -0.28 -3.75 -5.75
C CYS A 111 -0.16 -2.73 -4.61
N GLY A 112 0.99 -2.07 -4.52
CA GLY A 112 1.23 -1.11 -3.45
C GLY A 112 2.71 -0.72 -3.30
N VAL A 113 3.03 -0.23 -2.12
CA VAL A 113 4.38 0.22 -1.74
C VAL A 113 4.90 -0.69 -0.62
N ALA A 114 6.14 -1.14 -0.76
CA ALA A 114 6.87 -1.89 0.26
C ALA A 114 8.12 -1.12 0.67
N TRP A 115 8.62 -1.41 1.87
CA TRP A 115 9.81 -0.78 2.42
C TRP A 115 10.54 -1.66 3.42
N GLU A 116 11.83 -1.37 3.55
CA GLU A 116 12.74 -1.96 4.52
C GLU A 116 13.36 -0.83 5.33
N TRP A 117 13.25 -0.93 6.65
CA TRP A 117 13.66 0.12 7.58
C TRP A 117 15.18 0.27 7.65
#